data_AF-A0A5R9LYK6-F1
#
_entry.id   AF-A0A5R9LYK6-F1
#
_cell.length_a   1.000
_cell.length_b   1.000
_cell.length_c   1.000
_cell.angle_alpha   90.00
_cell.angle_beta   90.00
_cell.angle_gamma   90.00
#
_symmetry.space_group_name_H-M   'P 1'
#
loop_
_entity.id
_entity.type
_entity.pdbx_description
1 polymer ?
#
loop_
_entity_poly.entity_id
_entity_poly.type
_entity_poly.pdbx_seq_one_letter_code
_entity_poly.pdbx_strand_id
1 'polypeptide(L)'
;MRRGEGWRVARRSERLCYVTGAVLIVSGLVHLGVFAVDGGPWEGPVSWRKPFTFGLSFGLTLIAITCVTSYLRMAARTRAVLLTLFAADCVLEVGGITLQAWRGVPSHFNMKSPFNTSVSMSLAVGGALLVVILSAFAVVSFTRRPEGPTGMPLALRTGFAILLIGLLSGAAMIARGVVLTRTGHQAAGYRSTASVKPLHGVSLHAILVLPALAWLLSLTSWSPTARYRAVVTAAGCYAAAVAGALVWAVLKY
;
A
#
# COMPACT_ATOMS: atom_id res chain seq x y z
N MET A 1 -5.49 35.54 -8.34
CA MET A 1 -5.40 35.17 -6.91
C MET A 1 -5.40 33.66 -6.56
N ARG A 2 -5.75 32.70 -7.45
CA ARG A 2 -5.95 31.28 -7.06
C ARG A 2 -4.75 30.30 -7.13
N ARG A 3 -3.61 30.65 -7.75
CA ARG A 3 -2.45 29.72 -7.88
C ARG A 3 -1.61 29.58 -6.60
N GLY A 4 -1.41 30.66 -5.86
CA GLY A 4 -0.54 30.67 -4.67
C GLY A 4 -1.09 29.91 -3.47
N GLU A 5 -2.41 29.90 -3.29
CA GLU A 5 -3.08 29.15 -2.21
C GLU A 5 -3.05 27.65 -2.46
N GLY A 6 -3.34 27.19 -3.68
CA GLY A 6 -3.28 25.78 -4.05
C GLY A 6 -1.90 25.18 -3.86
N TRP A 7 -0.85 25.95 -4.15
CA TRP A 7 0.54 25.55 -3.91
C TRP A 7 0.88 25.40 -2.43
N ARG A 8 0.48 26.35 -1.59
CA ARG A 8 0.69 26.29 -0.13
C ARG A 8 -0.02 25.10 0.51
N VAL A 9 -1.25 24.82 0.09
CA VAL A 9 -2.02 23.65 0.56
C VAL A 9 -1.34 22.35 0.17
N ALA A 10 -0.90 22.21 -1.09
CA ALA A 10 -0.18 21.02 -1.56
C ALA A 10 1.09 20.74 -0.74
N ARG A 11 1.91 21.77 -0.48
CA ARG A 11 3.13 21.63 0.33
C ARG A 11 2.85 21.22 1.77
N ARG A 12 1.77 21.74 2.38
CA ARG A 12 1.36 21.34 3.73
C ARG A 12 0.93 19.88 3.77
N SER A 13 0.10 19.43 2.82
CA SER A 13 -0.32 18.03 2.74
C SER A 13 0.85 17.07 2.48
N GLU A 14 1.82 17.46 1.66
CA GLU A 14 3.03 16.65 1.41
C GLU A 14 3.85 16.48 2.69
N ARG A 15 4.13 17.59 3.39
CA ARG A 15 4.85 17.53 4.66
C ARG A 15 4.14 16.65 5.68
N LEU A 16 2.81 16.77 5.78
CA LEU A 16 2.00 15.90 6.63
C LEU A 16 2.21 14.43 6.25
N CYS A 17 2.10 14.08 4.97
CA CYS A 17 2.25 12.70 4.52
C CYS A 17 3.65 12.14 4.78
N TYR A 18 4.71 12.93 4.60
CA TYR A 18 6.07 12.49 4.90
C TYR A 18 6.29 12.26 6.40
N VAL A 19 5.81 13.18 7.25
CA VAL A 19 5.91 13.03 8.71
C VAL A 19 5.10 11.82 9.17
N THR A 20 3.85 11.70 8.74
CA THR A 20 3.00 10.54 9.05
C THR A 20 3.67 9.25 8.59
N GLY A 21 4.19 9.21 7.36
CA GLY A 21 4.88 8.04 6.85
C GLY A 21 6.10 7.64 7.70
N ALA A 22 6.92 8.61 8.11
CA ALA A 22 8.05 8.37 9.00
C ALA A 22 7.61 7.85 10.38
N VAL A 23 6.55 8.42 10.96
CA VAL A 23 5.98 7.97 12.23
C VAL A 23 5.48 6.52 12.14
N LEU A 24 4.81 6.15 11.04
CA LEU A 24 4.34 4.77 10.84
C LEU A 24 5.51 3.78 10.69
N ILE A 25 6.59 4.17 9.99
CA ILE A 25 7.80 3.36 9.89
C ILE A 25 8.43 3.18 11.28
N VAL A 26 8.60 4.26 12.04
CA VAL A 26 9.16 4.20 13.40
C VAL A 26 8.28 3.32 14.29
N SER A 27 6.96 3.47 14.23
CA SER A 27 6.03 2.59 14.95
C SER A 27 6.25 1.12 14.59
N GLY A 28 6.38 0.80 13.30
CA GLY A 28 6.70 -0.56 12.87
C GLY A 28 8.01 -1.07 13.47
N LEU A 29 9.08 -0.28 13.41
CA LEU A 29 10.40 -0.64 13.97
C LEU A 29 10.36 -0.82 15.50
N VAL A 30 9.59 0.00 16.22
CA VAL A 30 9.37 -0.19 17.66
C VAL A 30 8.74 -1.55 17.94
N HIS A 31 7.71 -1.95 17.18
CA HIS A 31 7.09 -3.27 17.36
C HIS A 31 8.00 -4.44 16.96
N LEU A 32 8.94 -4.23 16.04
CA LEU A 32 10.01 -5.21 15.78
C LEU A 32 10.95 -5.33 16.99
N GLY A 33 11.27 -4.21 17.66
CA GLY A 33 12.00 -4.21 18.92
C GLY A 33 11.26 -4.94 20.04
N VAL A 34 9.95 -4.71 20.18
CA VAL A 34 9.09 -5.46 21.12
C VAL A 34 9.15 -6.96 20.83
N PHE A 35 9.04 -7.37 19.57
CA PHE A 35 9.19 -8.78 19.19
C PHE A 35 10.54 -9.37 19.60
N ALA A 36 11.63 -8.61 19.44
CA ALA A 36 12.96 -9.07 19.80
C ALA A 36 13.15 -9.28 21.32
N VAL A 37 12.37 -8.59 22.15
CA VAL A 37 12.43 -8.68 23.62
C VAL A 37 11.41 -9.68 24.16
N ASP A 38 10.13 -9.51 23.81
CA ASP A 38 9.02 -10.30 24.35
C ASP A 38 8.85 -11.66 23.64
N GLY A 39 9.40 -11.79 22.43
CA GLY A 39 9.29 -13.00 21.63
C GLY A 39 7.87 -13.28 21.13
N GLY A 40 7.53 -14.57 21.04
CA GLY A 40 6.25 -15.06 20.53
C GLY A 40 6.29 -15.57 19.08
N PRO A 41 5.16 -16.06 18.54
CA PRO A 41 5.13 -16.60 17.20
C PRO A 41 5.22 -15.49 16.14
N TRP A 42 6.09 -15.67 15.15
CA TRP A 42 6.15 -14.79 13.97
C TRP A 42 4.91 -14.94 13.08
N GLU A 43 4.39 -16.15 12.97
CA GLU A 43 3.23 -16.48 12.15
C GLU A 43 1.93 -16.56 12.96
N GLY A 44 0.81 -16.58 12.25
CA GLY A 44 -0.51 -16.72 12.84
C GLY A 44 -1.29 -15.40 12.97
N PRO A 45 -2.50 -15.49 13.55
CA PRO A 45 -3.43 -14.37 13.57
C PRO A 45 -3.08 -13.31 14.63
N VAL A 46 -2.33 -13.67 15.67
CA VAL A 46 -1.77 -12.80 16.70
C VAL A 46 -0.26 -12.90 16.62
N SER A 47 0.41 -11.84 16.18
CA SER A 47 1.86 -11.79 15.99
C SER A 47 2.33 -10.34 15.86
N TRP A 48 3.47 -10.04 16.48
CA TRP A 48 4.16 -8.75 16.36
C TRP A 48 4.66 -8.43 14.94
N ARG A 49 4.75 -9.45 14.07
CA ARG A 49 5.02 -9.24 12.64
C ARG A 49 4.04 -8.24 12.03
N LYS A 50 2.75 -8.32 12.39
CA LYS A 50 1.71 -7.48 11.77
C LYS A 50 1.94 -5.99 12.00
N PRO A 51 2.02 -5.47 13.24
CA PRO A 51 2.28 -4.05 13.46
C PRO A 51 3.62 -3.61 12.87
N PHE A 52 4.66 -4.47 12.88
CA PHE A 52 5.92 -4.17 12.19
C PHE A 52 5.74 -3.99 10.68
N THR A 53 5.27 -5.02 9.97
CA THR A 53 5.21 -5.00 8.51
C THR A 53 4.18 -4.01 7.99
N PHE A 54 3.05 -3.84 8.68
CA PHE A 54 2.06 -2.84 8.28
C PHE A 54 2.56 -1.41 8.54
N GLY A 55 3.20 -1.14 9.67
CA GLY A 55 3.81 0.17 9.92
C GLY A 55 4.83 0.55 8.85
N LEU A 56 5.74 -0.38 8.52
CA LEU A 56 6.73 -0.19 7.47
C LEU A 56 6.09 -0.01 6.08
N SER A 57 5.20 -0.92 5.67
CA SER A 57 4.58 -0.89 4.34
C SER A 57 3.69 0.34 4.14
N PHE A 58 2.82 0.68 5.09
CA PHE A 58 1.97 1.87 4.98
C PHE A 58 2.78 3.15 5.02
N GLY A 59 3.80 3.24 5.87
CA GLY A 59 4.66 4.42 5.93
C GLY A 59 5.47 4.63 4.66
N LEU A 60 6.12 3.58 4.13
CA LEU A 60 6.84 3.65 2.86
C LEU A 60 5.90 3.96 1.68
N THR A 61 4.73 3.32 1.64
CA THR A 61 3.75 3.56 0.57
C THR A 61 3.21 4.98 0.63
N LEU A 62 2.94 5.53 1.82
CA LEU A 62 2.50 6.92 1.95
C LEU A 62 3.55 7.91 1.43
N ILE A 63 4.82 7.72 1.80
CA ILE A 63 5.93 8.53 1.30
C ILE A 63 6.04 8.40 -0.23
N ALA A 64 6.02 7.18 -0.74
CA ALA A 64 6.15 6.91 -2.17
C ALA A 64 4.98 7.51 -2.96
N ILE A 65 3.73 7.28 -2.55
CA ILE A 65 2.55 7.86 -3.20
C ILE A 65 2.59 9.38 -3.17
N THR A 66 3.05 9.98 -2.08
CA THR A 66 3.25 11.44 -2.00
C THR A 66 4.24 11.91 -3.07
N CYS A 67 5.39 11.23 -3.22
CA CYS A 67 6.37 11.52 -4.26
C CYS A 67 5.83 11.27 -5.68
N VAL A 68 5.36 10.06 -5.98
CA VAL A 68 4.98 9.67 -7.35
C VAL A 68 3.81 10.48 -7.88
N THR A 69 2.89 10.91 -7.01
CA THR A 69 1.75 11.75 -7.42
C THR A 69 2.16 13.18 -7.78
N SER A 70 3.38 13.63 -7.45
CA SER A 70 3.88 14.93 -7.91
C SER A 70 4.16 14.95 -9.42
N TYR A 71 4.36 13.77 -10.03
CA TYR A 71 4.50 13.60 -11.47
C TYR A 71 3.15 13.51 -12.20
N LEU A 72 2.03 13.47 -11.48
CA LEU A 72 0.71 13.36 -12.07
C LEU A 72 0.10 14.74 -12.30
N ARG A 73 -0.46 14.94 -13.49
CA ARG A 73 -1.08 16.21 -13.90
C ARG A 73 -2.49 16.36 -13.32
N MET A 74 -2.60 16.73 -12.05
CA MET A 74 -3.87 16.90 -11.33
C MET A 74 -3.98 18.25 -10.62
N ALA A 75 -5.21 18.65 -10.29
CA ALA A 75 -5.44 19.87 -9.53
C ALA A 75 -4.85 19.75 -8.11
N ALA A 76 -4.09 20.76 -7.68
CA ALA A 76 -3.38 20.76 -6.40
C ALA A 76 -4.29 20.47 -5.20
N ARG A 77 -5.52 21.02 -5.20
CA ARG A 77 -6.51 20.79 -4.14
C ARG A 77 -6.98 19.35 -4.09
N THR A 78 -7.29 18.77 -5.24
CA THR A 78 -7.70 17.36 -5.35
C THR A 78 -6.59 16.43 -4.85
N ARG A 79 -5.35 16.68 -5.28
CA ARG A 79 -4.18 15.93 -4.80
C ARG A 79 -4.05 16.01 -3.28
N ALA A 80 -4.12 17.22 -2.72
CA ALA A 80 -3.99 17.44 -1.29
C ALA A 80 -5.07 16.71 -0.48
N VAL A 81 -6.33 16.72 -0.94
CA VAL A 81 -7.44 16.00 -0.30
C VAL A 81 -7.20 14.49 -0.34
N LEU A 82 -6.90 13.94 -1.52
CA LEU A 82 -6.66 12.50 -1.68
C LEU A 82 -5.48 12.02 -0.82
N LEU A 83 -4.37 12.77 -0.79
CA LEU A 83 -3.22 12.45 0.04
C LEU A 83 -3.52 12.55 1.54
N THR A 84 -4.31 13.54 1.95
CA THR A 84 -4.70 13.70 3.37
C THR A 84 -5.61 12.55 3.82
N LEU A 85 -6.58 12.17 2.99
CA LEU A 85 -7.45 11.01 3.25
C LEU A 85 -6.63 9.72 3.29
N PHE A 86 -5.69 9.55 2.35
CA PHE A 86 -4.79 8.40 2.33
C PHE A 86 -3.95 8.34 3.61
N ALA A 87 -3.35 9.46 4.03
CA ALA A 87 -2.57 9.52 5.26
C ALA A 87 -3.41 9.20 6.51
N ALA A 88 -4.63 9.73 6.59
CA ALA A 88 -5.56 9.43 7.70
C ALA A 88 -5.93 7.95 7.74
N ASP A 89 -6.18 7.35 6.58
CA ASP A 89 -6.48 5.93 6.46
C ASP A 89 -5.28 5.05 6.87
N CYS A 90 -4.07 5.40 6.42
CA CYS A 90 -2.85 4.72 6.84
C CYS A 90 -2.68 4.71 8.37
N VAL A 91 -3.03 5.80 9.05
CA VAL A 91 -2.99 5.89 10.52
C VAL A 91 -4.08 5.02 11.15
N LEU A 92 -5.29 5.03 10.61
CA LEU A 92 -6.39 4.18 11.08
C LEU A 92 -6.03 2.69 10.97
N GLU A 93 -5.51 2.28 9.81
CA GLU A 93 -5.12 0.90 9.51
C GLU A 93 -4.04 0.40 10.48
N VAL A 94 -2.92 1.12 10.56
CA VAL A 94 -1.80 0.75 11.44
C VAL A 94 -2.21 0.87 12.91
N GLY A 95 -3.01 1.88 13.27
CA GLY A 95 -3.52 2.08 14.63
C GLY A 95 -4.41 0.94 15.09
N GLY A 96 -5.36 0.51 14.26
CA GLY A 96 -6.26 -0.62 14.57
C GLY A 96 -5.50 -1.95 14.68
N ILE A 97 -4.49 -2.17 13.84
CA ILE A 97 -3.63 -3.35 13.92
C ILE A 97 -2.78 -3.33 15.19
N THR A 98 -2.18 -2.18 15.49
CA THR A 98 -1.36 -1.97 16.68
C THR A 98 -2.18 -2.20 17.94
N LEU A 99 -3.35 -1.56 18.05
CA LEU A 99 -4.28 -1.73 19.16
C LEU A 99 -4.61 -3.20 19.41
N GLN A 100 -4.91 -3.96 18.36
CA GLN A 100 -5.27 -5.37 18.49
C GLN A 100 -4.08 -6.26 18.85
N ALA A 101 -2.89 -5.93 18.36
CA ALA A 101 -1.66 -6.62 18.74
C ALA A 101 -1.37 -6.47 20.25
N TRP A 102 -1.47 -5.24 20.78
CA TRP A 102 -1.31 -4.98 22.22
C TRP A 102 -2.40 -5.64 23.08
N ARG A 103 -3.59 -5.87 22.52
CA ARG A 103 -4.66 -6.63 23.18
C ARG A 103 -4.48 -8.15 23.07
N GLY A 104 -3.47 -8.64 22.37
CA GLY A 104 -3.22 -10.07 22.17
C GLY A 104 -4.30 -10.77 21.32
N VAL A 105 -5.00 -10.05 20.44
CA VAL A 105 -6.09 -10.62 19.62
C VAL A 105 -5.92 -10.30 18.12
N PRO A 106 -6.55 -11.06 17.22
CA PRO A 106 -6.40 -10.81 15.79
C PRO A 106 -7.02 -9.46 15.38
N SER A 107 -6.32 -8.73 14.50
CA SER A 107 -6.79 -7.44 13.97
C SER A 107 -7.83 -7.58 12.85
N HIS A 108 -7.50 -8.41 11.85
CA HIS A 108 -8.37 -8.66 10.70
C HIS A 108 -9.26 -9.87 10.96
N PHE A 109 -10.51 -9.76 10.51
CA PHE A 109 -11.52 -10.80 10.53
C PHE A 109 -11.93 -11.24 11.94
N ASN A 110 -11.62 -10.49 12.99
CA ASN A 110 -11.96 -10.86 14.36
C ASN A 110 -13.37 -10.42 14.73
N MET A 111 -14.35 -11.30 14.59
CA MET A 111 -15.76 -11.00 14.83
C MET A 111 -16.29 -11.59 16.15
N LYS A 112 -15.38 -11.97 17.07
CA LYS A 112 -15.72 -12.67 18.32
C LYS A 112 -16.41 -11.80 19.39
N SER A 113 -16.35 -10.48 19.26
CA SER A 113 -17.00 -9.53 20.18
C SER A 113 -17.37 -8.24 19.45
N PRO A 114 -18.32 -7.43 19.95
CA PRO A 114 -18.72 -6.18 19.30
C PRO A 114 -17.55 -5.24 19.01
N PHE A 115 -16.63 -5.09 19.96
CA PHE A 115 -15.45 -4.24 19.80
C PHE A 115 -14.44 -4.79 18.80
N ASN A 116 -14.21 -6.10 18.78
CA ASN A 116 -13.31 -6.69 17.77
C ASN A 116 -13.91 -6.54 16.36
N THR A 117 -15.22 -6.74 16.25
CA THR A 117 -15.97 -6.54 15.02
C THR A 117 -15.87 -5.11 14.53
N SER A 118 -16.03 -4.11 15.42
CA SER A 118 -15.92 -2.71 15.00
C SER A 118 -14.54 -2.39 14.45
N VAL A 119 -13.47 -2.80 15.14
CA VAL A 119 -12.09 -2.61 14.64
C VAL A 119 -11.89 -3.34 13.32
N SER A 120 -12.27 -4.61 13.22
CA SER A 120 -12.08 -5.38 11.98
C SER A 120 -12.87 -4.80 10.81
N MET A 121 -14.06 -4.24 11.04
CA MET A 121 -14.86 -3.60 10.01
C MET A 121 -14.29 -2.24 9.62
N SER A 122 -13.73 -1.47 10.56
CA SER A 122 -13.02 -0.23 10.25
C SER A 122 -11.84 -0.47 9.31
N LEU A 123 -11.04 -1.53 9.54
CA LEU A 123 -9.95 -1.92 8.62
C LEU A 123 -10.47 -2.38 7.24
N ALA A 124 -11.64 -3.03 7.20
CA ALA A 124 -12.24 -3.41 5.92
C ALA A 124 -12.72 -2.18 5.12
N VAL A 125 -13.29 -1.18 5.80
CA VAL A 125 -13.72 0.09 5.21
C VAL A 125 -12.51 0.92 4.78
N GLY A 126 -11.44 0.96 5.58
CA GLY A 126 -10.19 1.62 5.22
C GLY A 126 -9.58 1.03 3.96
N GLY A 127 -9.47 -0.30 3.90
CA GLY A 127 -9.10 -1.01 2.68
C GLY A 127 -9.94 -0.62 1.44
N ALA A 128 -11.26 -0.43 1.57
CA ALA A 128 -12.09 0.05 0.48
C ALA A 128 -11.80 1.51 0.08
N LEU A 129 -11.52 2.38 1.05
CA LEU A 129 -11.10 3.76 0.82
C LEU A 129 -9.75 3.82 0.07
N LEU A 130 -8.79 2.97 0.44
CA LEU A 130 -7.51 2.83 -0.28
C LEU A 130 -7.72 2.44 -1.73
N VAL A 131 -8.61 1.48 -2.00
CA VAL A 131 -8.96 1.06 -3.36
C VAL A 131 -9.42 2.27 -4.18
N VAL A 132 -10.34 3.07 -3.64
CA VAL A 132 -10.87 4.26 -4.32
C VAL A 132 -9.78 5.30 -4.58
N ILE A 133 -9.01 5.68 -3.55
CA ILE A 133 -8.00 6.74 -3.66
C ILE A 133 -6.89 6.35 -4.64
N LEU A 134 -6.33 5.14 -4.50
CA LEU A 134 -5.23 4.69 -5.33
C LEU A 134 -5.68 4.44 -6.78
N SER A 135 -6.93 4.00 -6.97
CA SER A 135 -7.52 3.90 -8.32
C SER A 135 -7.71 5.28 -8.96
N ALA A 136 -8.06 6.32 -8.19
CA ALA A 136 -8.15 7.68 -8.71
C ALA A 136 -6.78 8.17 -9.23
N PHE A 137 -5.69 7.92 -8.50
CA PHE A 137 -4.35 8.23 -8.99
C PHE A 137 -3.96 7.41 -10.22
N ALA A 138 -4.29 6.12 -10.24
CA ALA A 138 -4.07 5.26 -11.39
C ALA A 138 -4.79 5.81 -12.65
N VAL A 139 -6.07 6.15 -12.54
CA VAL A 139 -6.87 6.73 -13.63
C VAL A 139 -6.23 8.02 -14.15
N VAL A 140 -5.77 8.91 -13.27
CA VAL A 140 -5.06 10.13 -13.68
C VAL A 140 -3.79 9.79 -14.47
N SER A 141 -3.03 8.77 -14.07
CA SER A 141 -1.80 8.35 -14.76
C SER A 141 -2.04 7.82 -16.18
N PHE A 142 -3.20 7.21 -16.43
CA PHE A 142 -3.57 6.70 -17.75
C PHE A 142 -4.18 7.79 -18.63
N THR A 143 -5.06 8.61 -18.07
CA THR A 143 -5.77 9.67 -18.80
C THR A 143 -4.89 10.87 -19.14
N ARG A 144 -3.88 11.17 -18.32
CA ARG A 144 -2.95 12.27 -18.52
C ARG A 144 -1.54 11.73 -18.44
N ARG A 145 -0.74 11.94 -19.50
CA ARG A 145 0.66 11.49 -19.52
C ARG A 145 1.39 12.07 -18.30
N PRO A 146 1.95 11.21 -17.43
CA PRO A 146 2.75 11.68 -16.31
C PRO A 146 4.00 12.44 -16.78
N GLU A 147 4.50 13.30 -15.91
CA GLU A 147 5.72 14.07 -16.11
C GLU A 147 6.94 13.35 -15.51
N GLY A 148 8.13 13.93 -15.63
CA GLY A 148 9.36 13.42 -15.01
C GLY A 148 10.41 12.92 -16.02
N PRO A 149 11.49 12.31 -15.51
CA PRO A 149 12.64 11.89 -16.31
C PRO A 149 12.31 10.74 -17.28
N THR A 150 13.23 10.43 -18.18
CA THR A 150 13.11 9.32 -19.13
C THR A 150 12.73 8.01 -18.42
N GLY A 151 11.65 7.38 -18.87
CA GLY A 151 11.11 6.15 -18.27
C GLY A 151 10.09 6.36 -17.15
N MET A 152 10.03 7.54 -16.52
CA MET A 152 9.08 7.82 -15.43
C MET A 152 7.61 7.61 -15.83
N PRO A 153 7.13 8.06 -17.01
CA PRO A 153 5.74 7.84 -17.40
C PRO A 153 5.38 6.36 -17.57
N LEU A 154 6.32 5.55 -18.07
CA LEU A 154 6.15 4.10 -18.18
C LEU A 154 6.13 3.46 -16.78
N ALA A 155 7.11 3.80 -15.95
CA ALA A 155 7.22 3.31 -14.58
C ALA A 155 5.96 3.58 -13.75
N LEU A 156 5.39 4.79 -13.87
CA LEU A 156 4.15 5.16 -13.19
C LEU A 156 2.95 4.37 -13.72
N ARG A 157 2.77 4.30 -15.03
CA ARG A 157 1.63 3.58 -15.63
C ARG A 157 1.68 2.09 -15.33
N THR A 158 2.84 1.46 -15.49
CA THR A 158 3.00 0.04 -15.16
C THR A 158 2.91 -0.20 -13.65
N GLY A 159 3.52 0.66 -12.84
CA GLY A 159 3.41 0.60 -11.38
C GLY A 159 1.97 0.69 -10.90
N PHE A 160 1.17 1.63 -11.45
CA PHE A 160 -0.24 1.76 -11.13
C PHE A 160 -1.09 0.60 -11.68
N ALA A 161 -0.82 0.11 -12.90
CA ALA A 161 -1.50 -1.06 -13.44
C ALA A 161 -1.33 -2.28 -12.53
N ILE A 162 -0.09 -2.53 -12.09
CA ILE A 162 0.22 -3.65 -11.19
C ILE A 162 -0.34 -3.39 -9.78
N LEU A 163 -0.29 -2.16 -9.29
CA LEU A 163 -0.94 -1.78 -8.03
C LEU A 163 -2.43 -2.15 -8.04
N LEU A 164 -3.16 -1.90 -9.14
CA LEU A 164 -4.56 -2.27 -9.26
C LEU A 164 -4.80 -3.79 -9.10
N ILE A 165 -3.87 -4.65 -9.55
CA ILE A 165 -3.92 -6.09 -9.29
C ILE A 165 -3.77 -6.37 -7.79
N GLY A 166 -2.88 -5.65 -7.11
CA GLY A 166 -2.74 -5.68 -5.65
C GLY A 166 -4.03 -5.26 -4.94
N LEU A 167 -4.67 -4.19 -5.39
CA LEU A 167 -5.93 -3.71 -4.82
C LEU A 167 -7.08 -4.70 -5.01
N LEU A 168 -7.22 -5.28 -6.22
CA LEU A 168 -8.23 -6.29 -6.51
C LEU A 168 -8.03 -7.57 -5.68
N SER A 169 -6.79 -8.05 -5.57
CA SER A 169 -6.48 -9.22 -4.73
C SER A 169 -6.75 -8.94 -3.24
N GLY A 170 -6.45 -7.73 -2.75
CA GLY A 170 -6.79 -7.29 -1.40
C GLY A 170 -8.31 -7.24 -1.16
N ALA A 171 -9.08 -6.69 -2.10
CA ALA A 171 -10.53 -6.67 -2.03
C ALA A 171 -11.12 -8.09 -2.00
N ALA A 172 -10.59 -9.01 -2.81
CA ALA A 172 -10.99 -10.42 -2.80
C ALA A 172 -10.67 -11.11 -1.45
N MET A 173 -9.50 -10.84 -0.87
CA MET A 173 -9.11 -11.31 0.47
C MET A 173 -10.10 -10.83 1.55
N ILE A 174 -10.47 -9.55 1.53
CA ILE A 174 -11.44 -8.97 2.46
C ILE A 174 -12.81 -9.62 2.28
N ALA A 175 -13.32 -9.67 1.05
CA ALA A 175 -14.63 -10.24 0.74
C ALA A 175 -14.75 -11.69 1.24
N ARG A 176 -13.76 -12.53 0.92
CA ARG A 176 -13.73 -13.93 1.40
C ARG A 176 -13.68 -14.02 2.93
N GLY A 177 -12.79 -13.26 3.57
CA GLY A 177 -12.65 -13.29 5.03
C GLY A 177 -13.92 -12.82 5.75
N VAL A 178 -14.60 -11.79 5.23
CA VAL A 178 -15.88 -11.30 5.76
C VAL A 178 -16.99 -12.34 5.59
N VAL A 179 -17.11 -12.96 4.40
CA VAL A 179 -18.11 -14.03 4.18
C VAL A 179 -17.90 -15.20 5.14
N LEU A 180 -16.65 -15.69 5.28
CA LEU A 180 -16.34 -16.80 6.18
C LEU A 180 -16.67 -16.45 7.64
N THR A 181 -16.28 -15.27 8.11
CA THR A 181 -16.55 -14.88 9.51
C THR A 181 -18.04 -14.69 9.79
N ARG A 182 -18.78 -14.06 8.88
CA ARG A 182 -20.23 -13.85 9.03
C ARG A 182 -21.06 -15.13 8.92
N THR A 183 -20.52 -16.18 8.29
CA THR A 183 -21.15 -17.51 8.20
C THR A 183 -20.70 -18.46 9.31
N GLY A 184 -20.06 -17.95 10.37
CA GLY A 184 -19.64 -18.74 11.54
C GLY A 184 -18.25 -19.40 11.43
N HIS A 185 -17.55 -19.25 10.31
CA HIS A 185 -16.24 -19.89 10.05
C HIS A 185 -15.07 -18.99 10.48
N GLN A 186 -15.06 -18.56 11.74
CA GLN A 186 -14.09 -17.61 12.30
C GLN A 186 -12.63 -18.02 12.06
N ALA A 187 -12.28 -19.28 12.35
CA ALA A 187 -10.90 -19.78 12.18
C ALA A 187 -10.48 -19.86 10.70
N ALA A 188 -11.41 -20.16 9.80
CA ALA A 188 -11.15 -20.14 8.36
C ALA A 188 -10.92 -18.70 7.86
N GLY A 189 -11.67 -17.73 8.38
CA GLY A 189 -11.47 -16.31 8.09
C GLY A 189 -10.04 -15.82 8.39
N TYR A 190 -9.41 -16.30 9.46
CA TYR A 190 -8.01 -15.96 9.76
C TYR A 190 -6.98 -16.51 8.76
N ARG A 191 -7.27 -17.64 8.11
CA ARG A 191 -6.37 -18.33 7.18
C ARG A 191 -6.67 -18.05 5.71
N SER A 192 -7.85 -17.52 5.41
CA SER A 192 -8.41 -17.37 4.05
C SER A 192 -7.55 -16.55 3.09
N THR A 193 -6.62 -15.76 3.62
CA THR A 193 -5.79 -14.85 2.82
C THR A 193 -4.42 -15.43 2.47
N ALA A 194 -4.02 -16.56 3.06
CA ALA A 194 -2.64 -17.05 3.03
C ALA A 194 -2.08 -17.24 1.62
N SER A 195 -2.83 -17.88 0.72
CA SER A 195 -2.38 -18.16 -0.66
C SER A 195 -2.30 -16.91 -1.54
N VAL A 196 -3.08 -15.87 -1.24
CA VAL A 196 -3.15 -14.63 -2.03
C VAL A 196 -2.15 -13.57 -1.55
N LYS A 197 -1.65 -13.67 -0.31
CA LYS A 197 -0.67 -12.72 0.26
C LYS A 197 0.56 -12.47 -0.63
N PRO A 198 1.20 -13.48 -1.27
CA PRO A 198 2.33 -13.22 -2.15
C PRO A 198 1.95 -12.37 -3.37
N LEU A 199 0.83 -12.68 -4.02
CA LEU A 199 0.32 -11.91 -5.16
C LEU A 199 0.02 -10.46 -4.75
N HIS A 200 -0.70 -10.29 -3.63
CA HIS A 200 -1.03 -8.98 -3.09
C HIS A 200 0.25 -8.18 -2.78
N GLY A 201 1.16 -8.79 -2.01
CA GLY A 201 2.42 -8.19 -1.60
C GLY A 201 3.27 -7.75 -2.78
N VAL A 202 3.59 -8.64 -3.73
CA VAL A 202 4.42 -8.26 -4.88
C VAL A 202 3.74 -7.16 -5.70
N SER A 203 2.43 -7.25 -5.92
CA SER A 203 1.72 -6.27 -6.75
C SER A 203 1.69 -4.87 -6.14
N LEU A 204 1.54 -4.76 -4.81
CA LEU A 204 1.52 -3.46 -4.12
C LEU A 204 2.82 -2.66 -4.26
N HIS A 205 3.97 -3.32 -4.36
CA HIS A 205 5.27 -2.63 -4.33
C HIS A 205 5.72 -2.08 -5.69
N ALA A 206 5.02 -2.41 -6.79
CA ALA A 206 5.44 -2.01 -8.14
C ALA A 206 5.50 -0.48 -8.30
N ILE A 207 4.52 0.20 -7.73
CA ILE A 207 4.41 1.67 -7.75
C ILE A 207 5.47 2.37 -6.88
N LEU A 208 6.13 1.64 -5.97
CA LEU A 208 7.28 2.13 -5.22
C LEU A 208 8.57 1.91 -6.04
N VAL A 209 8.77 0.67 -6.52
CA VAL A 209 10.04 0.22 -7.09
C VAL A 209 10.31 0.83 -8.47
N LEU A 210 9.33 0.78 -9.39
CA LEU A 210 9.57 1.23 -10.77
C LEU A 210 9.83 2.73 -10.86
N PRO A 211 9.04 3.61 -10.20
CA PRO A 211 9.31 5.05 -10.22
C PRO A 211 10.62 5.41 -9.51
N ALA A 212 10.96 4.72 -8.40
CA ALA A 212 12.24 4.90 -7.73
C ALA A 212 13.42 4.55 -8.64
N LEU A 213 13.33 3.45 -9.39
CA LEU A 213 14.34 3.09 -10.39
C LEU A 213 14.47 4.16 -11.48
N ALA A 214 13.36 4.63 -12.05
CA ALA A 214 13.39 5.68 -13.08
C ALA A 214 14.00 6.99 -12.54
N TRP A 215 13.72 7.35 -11.29
CA TRP A 215 14.33 8.49 -10.62
C TRP A 215 15.83 8.28 -10.38
N LEU A 216 16.26 7.15 -9.85
CA LEU A 216 17.69 6.84 -9.63
C LEU A 216 18.48 6.84 -10.94
N LEU A 217 17.94 6.24 -12.00
CA LEU A 217 18.55 6.26 -13.33
C LEU A 217 18.69 7.68 -13.89
N SER A 218 17.81 8.60 -13.49
CA SER A 218 17.91 10.00 -13.90
C SER A 218 19.17 10.71 -13.37
N LEU A 219 19.73 10.21 -12.27
CA LEU A 219 20.95 10.73 -11.62
C LEU A 219 22.24 10.18 -12.24
N THR A 220 22.15 9.23 -13.18
CA THR A 220 23.32 8.61 -13.82
C THR A 220 23.78 9.40 -15.06
N SER A 221 24.92 9.03 -15.64
CA SER A 221 25.40 9.53 -16.94
C SER A 221 24.92 8.67 -18.14
N TRP A 222 24.10 7.65 -17.91
CA TRP A 222 23.68 6.72 -18.96
C TRP A 222 22.89 7.43 -20.06
N SER A 223 22.93 6.93 -21.29
CA SER A 223 22.13 7.50 -22.38
C SER A 223 20.63 7.38 -22.10
N PRO A 224 19.78 8.29 -22.62
CA PRO A 224 18.32 8.20 -22.45
C PRO A 224 17.75 6.85 -22.88
N THR A 225 18.27 6.28 -23.96
CA THR A 225 17.89 4.95 -24.46
C THR A 225 18.21 3.84 -23.46
N ALA A 226 19.39 3.86 -22.84
CA ALA A 226 19.78 2.87 -21.83
C ALA A 226 18.89 2.95 -20.58
N ARG A 227 18.59 4.16 -20.09
CA ARG A 227 17.68 4.37 -18.95
C ARG A 227 16.28 3.85 -19.26
N TYR A 228 15.74 4.18 -20.43
CA TYR A 228 14.42 3.72 -20.85
C TYR A 228 14.35 2.19 -20.94
N ARG A 229 15.34 1.54 -21.57
CA ARG A 229 15.43 0.08 -21.67
C ARG A 229 15.50 -0.58 -20.30
N ALA A 230 16.27 -0.03 -19.36
CA ALA A 230 16.33 -0.55 -18.00
C ALA A 230 14.96 -0.53 -17.29
N VAL A 231 14.18 0.56 -17.45
CA VAL A 231 12.82 0.64 -16.91
C VAL A 231 11.88 -0.37 -17.58
N VAL A 232 11.97 -0.54 -18.91
CA VAL A 232 11.19 -1.56 -19.64
C VAL A 232 11.52 -2.97 -19.14
N THR A 233 12.80 -3.30 -19.01
CA THR A 233 13.24 -4.60 -18.50
C THR A 233 12.74 -4.82 -17.07
N ALA A 234 12.89 -3.83 -16.18
CA ALA A 234 12.39 -3.93 -14.82
C ALA A 234 10.87 -4.11 -14.77
N ALA A 235 10.12 -3.39 -15.59
CA ALA A 235 8.67 -3.55 -15.73
C ALA A 235 8.30 -4.98 -16.20
N GLY A 236 9.03 -5.53 -17.17
CA GLY A 236 8.85 -6.92 -17.63
C GLY A 236 9.15 -7.95 -16.54
N CYS A 237 10.26 -7.80 -15.81
CA CYS A 237 10.59 -8.65 -14.66
C CYS A 237 9.51 -8.58 -13.57
N TYR A 238 8.98 -7.39 -13.31
CA TYR A 238 7.91 -7.20 -12.33
C TYR A 238 6.62 -7.89 -12.77
N ALA A 239 6.24 -7.75 -14.04
CA ALA A 239 5.08 -8.44 -14.60
C ALA A 239 5.23 -9.97 -14.51
N ALA A 240 6.42 -10.50 -14.81
CA ALA A 240 6.71 -11.93 -14.66
C ALA A 240 6.60 -12.40 -13.19
N ALA A 241 7.11 -11.61 -12.24
CA ALA A 241 7.00 -11.93 -10.81
C ALA A 241 5.53 -11.93 -10.33
N VAL A 242 4.73 -10.97 -10.77
CA VAL A 242 3.29 -10.91 -10.48
C VAL A 242 2.55 -12.10 -11.11
N ALA A 243 2.87 -12.45 -12.36
CA ALA A 243 2.28 -13.62 -13.03
C ALA A 243 2.63 -14.92 -12.29
N GLY A 244 3.89 -15.10 -11.88
CA GLY A 244 4.30 -16.24 -11.06
C GLY A 244 3.57 -16.30 -9.71
N ALA A 245 3.41 -15.15 -9.05
CA ALA A 245 2.65 -15.07 -7.80
C ALA A 245 1.15 -15.34 -7.99
N LEU A 246 0.58 -14.96 -9.13
CA LEU A 246 -0.81 -15.27 -9.50
C LEU A 246 -0.98 -16.78 -9.74
N VAL A 247 -0.10 -17.40 -10.51
CA VAL A 247 -0.11 -18.86 -10.73
C VAL A 247 0.00 -19.59 -9.38
N TRP A 248 0.94 -19.17 -8.53
CA TRP A 248 1.06 -19.71 -7.17
C TRP A 248 -0.24 -19.56 -6.37
N ALA A 249 -0.83 -18.35 -6.39
CA ALA A 249 -2.07 -18.08 -5.68
C ALA A 249 -3.17 -19.03 -6.16
N VAL A 250 -3.40 -19.17 -7.47
CA VAL A 250 -4.41 -20.05 -8.06
C VAL A 250 -4.18 -21.52 -7.71
N LEU A 251 -2.94 -22.02 -7.79
CA LEU A 251 -2.61 -23.41 -7.47
C LEU A 251 -2.76 -23.76 -5.98
N LYS A 252 -2.78 -22.75 -5.10
CA LYS A 252 -2.89 -22.89 -3.65
C LYS A 252 -4.21 -22.34 -3.07
N TYR A 253 -5.10 -21.81 -3.91
CA TYR A 253 -6.35 -21.17 -3.49
C TYR A 253 -7.44 -22.19 -3.15
#